data_AF-A0AAV8UWX5-F1
#
_entry.id   AF-A0AAV8UWX5-F1
#
_cell.length_a   1.000
_cell.length_b   1.000
_cell.length_c   1.000
_cell.angle_alpha   90.00
_cell.angle_beta   90.00
_cell.angle_gamma   90.00
#
_symmetry.space_group_name_H-M   'P 1'
#
loop_
_entity.id
_entity.type
_entity.pdbx_description
1 polymer ?
#
loop_
_entity_poly.entity_id
_entity_poly.type
_entity_poly.pdbx_seq_one_letter_code
_entity_poly.pdbx_strand_id
1 'polypeptide(L)'
;MDPDETLVGGLDPLVNESEDLIQLCSGIAGPPRSAKLDDFKEIQTILEKYQEKSQLLDPLLPRVTSSIIEFLLANDDAGSQAAFRALYTLFKVRGFKNVARHLPHTVNLFETVACRLLNTPEENEAS
;
A
#
# COMPACT_ATOMS: atom_id res chain seq x y z
N MET A 1 24.64 16.65 35.28
CA MET A 1 23.61 17.71 35.21
C MET A 1 24.08 18.68 34.15
N ASP A 2 23.61 18.73 32.92
CA ASP A 2 22.77 17.92 32.04
C ASP A 2 23.26 18.31 30.63
N PRO A 3 23.23 17.42 29.62
CA PRO A 3 23.50 17.84 28.25
C PRO A 3 22.30 18.62 27.74
N ASP A 4 22.54 19.83 27.25
CA ASP A 4 21.61 20.57 26.41
C ASP A 4 21.56 19.85 25.05
N GLU A 5 20.75 18.78 25.00
CA GLU A 5 20.47 18.05 23.78
C GLU A 5 19.48 18.88 22.97
N THR A 6 20.04 19.56 21.98
CA THR A 6 19.37 20.31 20.94
C THR A 6 18.05 19.65 20.52
N LEU A 7 16.95 20.35 20.83
CA LEU A 7 15.65 20.20 20.21
C LEU A 7 15.75 20.52 18.71
N VAL A 8 16.36 19.63 17.93
CA VAL A 8 16.13 19.58 16.50
C VAL A 8 14.84 18.79 16.34
N GLY A 9 13.72 19.52 16.19
CA GLY A 9 12.43 18.97 15.82
C GLY A 9 12.46 18.37 14.43
N GLY A 10 13.21 17.28 14.25
CA GLY A 10 13.07 16.39 13.12
C GLY A 10 11.77 15.63 13.30
N LEU A 11 10.77 15.95 12.49
CA LEU A 11 9.60 15.09 12.32
C LEU A 11 10.08 13.64 12.12
N ASP A 12 9.46 12.69 12.81
CA ASP A 12 9.78 11.26 12.67
C ASP A 12 9.80 10.92 11.16
N PRO A 13 10.82 10.22 10.63
CA PRO A 13 10.93 9.93 9.19
C PRO A 13 9.62 9.41 8.58
N LEU A 14 8.86 8.64 9.36
CA LEU A 14 7.57 8.08 8.96
C LEU A 14 6.45 9.10 8.75
N VAL A 15 6.58 10.32 9.28
CA VAL A 15 5.65 11.43 9.03
C VAL A 15 5.85 11.98 7.63
N ASN A 16 7.10 12.18 7.19
CA ASN A 16 7.37 12.59 5.81
C ASN A 16 6.90 11.50 4.82
N GLU A 17 7.21 10.24 5.12
CA GLU A 17 6.78 9.09 4.30
C GLU A 17 5.25 8.95 4.25
N SER A 18 4.52 9.47 5.25
CA SER A 18 3.06 9.46 5.24
C SER A 18 2.47 10.44 4.23
N GLU A 19 3.12 11.59 4.03
CA GLU A 19 2.75 12.57 3.00
C GLU A 19 3.06 12.01 1.61
N ASP A 20 4.23 11.38 1.45
CA ASP A 20 4.63 10.71 0.20
C ASP A 20 3.66 9.57 -0.16
N LEU A 21 3.30 8.72 0.82
CA LEU A 21 2.33 7.64 0.62
C LEU A 21 0.95 8.17 0.20
N ILE A 22 0.50 9.27 0.83
CA ILE A 22 -0.76 9.94 0.49
C ILE A 22 -0.70 10.50 -0.94
N GLN A 23 0.42 11.10 -1.33
CA GLN A 23 0.61 11.67 -2.65
C GLN A 23 0.59 10.58 -3.73
N LEU A 24 1.31 9.48 -3.50
CA LEU A 24 1.32 8.29 -4.39
C LEU A 24 -0.09 7.68 -4.52
N CYS A 25 -0.81 7.51 -3.41
CA CYS A 25 -2.19 7.02 -3.41
C CYS A 25 -3.13 7.92 -4.23
N SER A 26 -2.90 9.24 -4.21
CA SER A 26 -3.68 10.20 -4.99
C SER A 26 -3.34 10.15 -6.48
N GLY A 27 -2.08 9.85 -6.81
CA GLY A 27 -1.62 9.66 -8.19
C GLY A 27 -2.22 8.41 -8.85
N ILE A 28 -2.27 7.28 -8.12
CA ILE A 28 -2.77 6.01 -8.65
C ILE A 28 -4.31 5.95 -8.76
N ALA A 29 -5.03 6.81 -8.05
CA ALA A 29 -6.50 6.93 -8.12
C ALA A 29 -7.00 7.67 -9.38
N GLY A 30 -6.09 8.15 -10.24
CA GLY A 30 -6.39 8.87 -11.49
C GLY A 30 -6.45 7.99 -12.77
N PRO A 31 -6.95 8.54 -13.89
CA PRO A 31 -7.04 7.83 -15.18
C PRO A 31 -5.66 7.38 -15.72
N PRO A 32 -5.62 6.38 -16.62
CA PRO A 32 -4.40 5.62 -16.89
C PRO A 32 -3.38 6.48 -17.61
N ARG A 33 -2.38 6.98 -16.87
CA ARG A 33 -1.18 7.56 -17.46
C ARG A 33 0.03 6.77 -17.00
N SER A 34 0.82 6.43 -17.99
CA SER A 34 2.04 5.63 -17.98
C SER A 34 3.06 6.12 -16.94
N ALA A 35 3.03 5.50 -15.75
CA ALA A 35 4.16 5.24 -14.84
C ALA A 35 3.72 4.42 -13.60
N LYS A 36 2.68 3.58 -13.74
CA LYS A 36 1.98 2.94 -12.60
C LYS A 36 2.81 1.90 -11.84
N LEU A 37 3.77 1.26 -12.50
CA LEU A 37 4.57 0.20 -11.91
C LEU A 37 5.49 0.73 -10.81
N ASP A 38 6.15 1.86 -11.05
CA ASP A 38 7.15 2.39 -10.12
C ASP A 38 6.49 3.04 -8.91
N ASP A 39 5.31 3.68 -9.08
CA ASP A 39 4.50 4.18 -7.98
C ASP A 39 4.13 3.07 -6.99
N PHE A 40 3.73 1.88 -7.47
CA PHE A 40 3.41 0.75 -6.58
C PHE A 40 4.64 0.15 -5.89
N LYS A 41 5.81 0.15 -6.55
CA LYS A 41 7.07 -0.25 -5.91
C LYS A 41 7.46 0.74 -4.81
N GLU A 42 7.26 2.03 -5.04
CA GLU A 42 7.54 3.07 -4.05
C GLU A 42 6.58 2.96 -2.86
N ILE A 43 5.28 2.76 -3.11
CA ILE A 43 4.30 2.42 -2.07
C ILE A 43 4.77 1.21 -1.28
N GLN A 44 5.22 0.14 -1.94
CA GLN A 44 5.74 -1.05 -1.25
C GLN A 44 6.93 -0.72 -0.35
N THR A 45 7.93 0.02 -0.86
CA THR A 45 9.11 0.44 -0.09
C THR A 45 8.73 1.29 1.12
N ILE A 46 7.78 2.20 0.97
CA ILE A 46 7.26 3.03 2.06
C ILE A 46 6.55 2.17 3.10
N LEU A 47 5.65 1.27 2.67
CA LEU A 47 4.92 0.37 3.56
C LEU A 47 5.86 -0.49 4.40
N GLU A 48 6.97 -0.97 3.85
CA GLU A 48 7.96 -1.76 4.58
C GLU A 48 8.62 -0.99 5.73
N LYS A 49 8.78 0.33 5.61
CA LYS A 49 9.31 1.19 6.70
C LYS A 49 8.37 1.24 7.91
N TYR A 50 7.06 1.04 7.71
CA TYR A 50 6.09 0.99 8.80
C TYR A 50 6.13 -0.33 9.60
N GLN A 51 6.95 -1.32 9.24
CA GLN A 51 6.97 -2.63 9.91
C GLN A 51 7.25 -2.54 11.42
N GLU A 52 8.17 -1.66 11.84
CA GLU A 52 8.52 -1.48 13.26
C GLU A 52 7.49 -0.66 14.04
N LYS A 53 6.77 0.25 13.36
CA LYS A 53 5.77 1.16 13.96
C LYS A 53 4.44 1.11 13.20
N SER A 54 3.90 -0.10 13.00
CA SER A 54 2.73 -0.31 12.13
C SER A 54 1.45 0.42 12.55
N GLN A 55 1.35 0.80 13.82
CA GLN A 55 0.25 1.63 14.34
C GLN A 55 0.15 3.02 13.68
N LEU A 56 1.27 3.56 13.18
CA LEU A 56 1.27 4.84 12.46
C LEU A 56 0.57 4.74 11.10
N LEU A 57 0.38 3.53 10.59
CA LEU A 57 -0.35 3.29 9.34
C LEU A 57 -1.87 3.31 9.53
N ASP A 58 -2.37 3.15 10.76
CA ASP A 58 -3.82 3.06 11.04
C ASP A 58 -4.66 4.21 10.48
N PRO A 59 -4.24 5.48 10.59
CA PRO A 59 -5.00 6.61 10.02
C PRO A 59 -5.00 6.60 8.48
N LEU A 60 -4.00 5.96 7.86
CA LEU A 60 -3.79 5.94 6.41
C LEU A 60 -4.41 4.70 5.76
N LEU A 61 -4.60 3.62 6.52
CA LEU A 61 -5.10 2.33 6.07
C LEU A 61 -6.33 2.41 5.16
N PRO A 62 -7.40 3.17 5.51
CA PRO A 62 -8.58 3.24 4.66
C PRO A 62 -8.23 3.77 3.27
N ARG A 63 -7.45 4.86 3.20
CA ARG A 63 -7.08 5.52 1.96
C ARG A 63 -6.19 4.64 1.10
N VAL A 64 -5.12 4.09 1.68
CA VAL A 64 -4.16 3.23 0.97
C VAL A 64 -4.85 1.99 0.42
N THR A 65 -5.68 1.35 1.25
CA THR A 65 -6.42 0.14 0.87
C THR A 65 -7.40 0.44 -0.28
N SER A 66 -8.19 1.51 -0.17
CA SER A 66 -9.13 1.91 -1.21
C SER A 66 -8.43 2.24 -2.53
N SER A 67 -7.34 3.02 -2.50
CA SER A 67 -6.60 3.40 -3.71
C SER A 67 -6.03 2.20 -4.46
N ILE A 68 -5.45 1.23 -3.73
CA ILE A 68 -4.91 0.00 -4.34
C ILE A 68 -6.05 -0.83 -4.95
N ILE A 69 -7.20 -0.94 -4.27
CA ILE A 69 -8.33 -1.76 -4.74
C ILE A 69 -9.04 -1.13 -5.93
N GLU A 70 -9.28 0.18 -5.90
CA GLU A 70 -9.85 0.91 -7.02
C GLU A 70 -8.99 0.73 -8.27
N PHE A 71 -7.67 0.80 -8.12
CA PHE A 71 -6.74 0.51 -9.19
C PHE A 71 -6.90 -0.92 -9.72
N LEU A 72 -6.94 -1.91 -8.82
CA LEU A 72 -7.08 -3.32 -9.15
C LEU A 72 -8.42 -3.66 -9.80
N LEU A 73 -9.47 -2.89 -9.52
CA LEU A 73 -10.78 -3.05 -10.16
C LEU A 73 -10.81 -2.39 -11.55
N ALA A 74 -10.04 -1.31 -11.75
CA ALA A 74 -10.03 -0.54 -12.99
C ALA A 74 -9.03 -1.05 -14.05
N ASN A 75 -8.03 -1.84 -13.67
CA ASN A 75 -6.94 -2.27 -14.55
C ASN A 75 -6.74 -3.79 -14.49
N ASP A 76 -6.29 -4.39 -15.60
CA ASP A 76 -6.00 -5.84 -15.70
C ASP A 76 -4.63 -6.09 -16.36
N ASP A 77 -3.75 -5.09 -16.29
CA ASP A 77 -2.44 -5.09 -16.95
C ASP A 77 -1.31 -5.41 -15.96
N ALA A 78 -0.06 -5.29 -16.41
CA ALA A 78 1.12 -5.50 -15.56
C ALA A 78 1.15 -4.58 -14.31
N GLY A 79 0.45 -3.45 -14.33
CA GLY A 79 0.28 -2.60 -13.14
C GLY A 79 -0.50 -3.30 -12.02
N SER A 80 -1.42 -4.20 -12.37
CA SER A 80 -2.22 -4.96 -11.40
C SER A 80 -1.37 -5.92 -10.57
N GLN A 81 -0.32 -6.53 -11.16
CA GLN A 81 0.63 -7.37 -10.41
C GLN A 81 1.37 -6.57 -9.32
N ALA A 82 1.85 -5.37 -9.64
CA ALA A 82 2.54 -4.50 -8.69
C ALA A 82 1.59 -4.00 -7.58
N ALA A 83 0.36 -3.67 -7.96
CA ALA A 83 -0.70 -3.32 -7.01
C ALA A 83 -1.04 -4.48 -6.06
N PHE A 84 -1.07 -5.73 -6.55
CA PHE A 84 -1.24 -6.91 -5.70
C PHE A 84 -0.06 -7.10 -4.74
N ARG A 85 1.18 -6.89 -5.18
CA ARG A 85 2.37 -6.95 -4.31
C ARG A 85 2.32 -5.87 -3.22
N ALA A 86 1.88 -4.66 -3.55
CA ALA A 86 1.66 -3.59 -2.58
C ALA A 86 0.55 -3.96 -1.57
N LEU A 87 -0.58 -4.52 -2.04
CA LEU A 87 -1.67 -4.99 -1.18
C LEU A 87 -1.21 -6.12 -0.24
N TYR A 88 -0.42 -7.06 -0.74
CA TYR A 88 0.19 -8.12 0.06
C TYR A 88 1.12 -7.54 1.13
N THR A 89 1.95 -6.57 0.77
CA THR A 89 2.84 -5.88 1.72
C THR A 89 2.06 -5.16 2.80
N LEU A 90 0.92 -4.55 2.45
CA LEU A 90 0.00 -3.95 3.40
C LEU A 90 -0.56 -4.99 4.39
N PHE A 91 -0.97 -6.16 3.89
CA PHE A 91 -1.37 -7.29 4.73
C PHE A 91 -0.24 -7.80 5.64
N LYS A 92 1.00 -7.86 5.12
CA LYS A 92 2.20 -8.27 5.87
C LYS A 92 2.51 -7.31 7.02
N VAL A 93 2.50 -6.00 6.77
CA VAL A 93 2.92 -4.96 7.72
C VAL A 93 1.89 -4.75 8.82
N ARG A 94 0.60 -4.75 8.49
CA ARG A 94 -0.46 -4.39 9.46
C ARG A 94 -1.36 -5.55 9.90
N GLY A 95 -1.29 -6.67 9.19
CA GLY A 95 -2.07 -7.86 9.43
C GLY A 95 -3.38 -7.89 8.64
N PHE A 96 -3.70 -9.07 8.11
CA PHE A 96 -4.87 -9.32 7.27
C PHE A 96 -6.17 -8.76 7.85
N LYS A 97 -6.46 -9.03 9.13
CA LYS A 97 -7.71 -8.61 9.77
C LYS A 97 -7.91 -7.09 9.75
N ASN A 98 -6.86 -6.29 9.92
CA ASN A 98 -6.98 -4.84 9.97
C ASN A 98 -7.25 -4.27 8.58
N VAL A 99 -6.51 -4.74 7.57
CA VAL A 99 -6.68 -4.32 6.18
C VAL A 99 -8.00 -4.84 5.58
N ALA A 100 -8.39 -6.09 5.91
CA ALA A 100 -9.60 -6.74 5.40
C ALA A 100 -10.89 -5.97 5.75
N ARG A 101 -10.90 -5.22 6.86
CA ARG A 101 -12.02 -4.35 7.24
C ARG A 101 -12.25 -3.19 6.28
N HIS A 102 -11.24 -2.83 5.48
CA HIS A 102 -11.27 -1.74 4.51
C HIS A 102 -11.48 -2.24 3.07
N LEU A 103 -11.61 -3.56 2.86
CA LEU A 103 -11.97 -4.11 1.56
C LEU A 103 -13.42 -3.73 1.20
N PRO A 104 -13.79 -3.71 -0.09
CA PRO A 104 -15.14 -3.42 -0.53
C PRO A 104 -16.16 -4.30 0.20
N HIS A 105 -17.18 -3.66 0.80
CA HIS A 105 -18.29 -4.37 1.44
C HIS A 105 -19.26 -5.01 0.44
N THR A 106 -19.09 -4.73 -0.86
CA THR A 106 -19.90 -5.33 -1.92
C THR A 106 -19.27 -6.65 -2.36
N VAL A 107 -20.03 -7.74 -2.22
CA VAL A 107 -19.57 -9.11 -2.49
C VAL A 107 -18.96 -9.27 -3.89
N ASN A 108 -19.58 -8.69 -4.93
CA ASN A 108 -19.06 -8.80 -6.32
C ASN A 108 -17.70 -8.12 -6.50
N LEU A 109 -17.45 -7.00 -5.82
CA LEU A 109 -16.17 -6.29 -5.87
C LEU A 109 -15.09 -7.07 -5.11
N PHE A 110 -15.46 -7.62 -3.95
CA PHE A 110 -14.58 -8.49 -3.18
C PHE A 110 -14.22 -9.77 -3.95
N GLU A 111 -15.19 -10.44 -4.56
CA GLU A 111 -14.99 -11.64 -5.40
C GLU A 111 -14.04 -11.35 -6.55
N THR A 112 -14.22 -10.22 -7.25
CA THR A 112 -13.32 -9.80 -8.34
C THR A 112 -11.88 -9.68 -7.85
N VAL A 113 -11.66 -9.01 -6.72
CA VAL A 113 -10.32 -8.84 -6.14
C VAL A 113 -9.75 -10.17 -5.64
N ALA A 114 -10.56 -11.01 -4.99
CA ALA A 114 -10.15 -12.29 -4.46
C ALA A 114 -9.79 -13.29 -5.57
N CYS A 115 -10.62 -13.40 -6.61
CA CYS A 115 -10.33 -14.23 -7.78
C CYS A 115 -9.04 -13.78 -8.47
N ARG A 116 -8.79 -12.47 -8.57
CA ARG A 116 -7.54 -11.98 -9.18
C ARG A 116 -6.32 -12.25 -8.29
N LEU A 117 -6.44 -12.09 -6.97
CA LEU A 117 -5.39 -12.48 -6.01
C LEU A 117 -5.03 -13.96 -6.09
N LEU A 118 -6.03 -14.83 -6.27
CA LEU A 118 -5.83 -16.28 -6.29
C LEU A 118 -5.34 -16.81 -7.64
N ASN A 119 -5.59 -16.06 -8.73
CA ASN A 119 -5.22 -16.45 -10.10
C ASN A 119 -3.94 -15.76 -10.59
N THR A 120 -3.25 -14.97 -9.77
CA THR A 120 -1.91 -14.49 -10.15
C THR A 120 -1.00 -15.69 -10.33
N PRO A 121 -0.41 -15.91 -11.52
CA PRO A 121 0.57 -16.97 -11.69
C PRO A 121 1.71 -16.68 -10.72
N GLU A 122 1.90 -17.56 -9.75
CA GLU A 122 3.15 -17.59 -9.01
C GLU A 122 4.25 -17.70 -10.07
N GLU A 123 5.15 -16.73 -10.12
CA GLU A 123 6.47 -16.96 -10.72
C GLU A 123 7.06 -18.09 -9.89
N ASN A 124 6.81 -19.34 -10.33
CA ASN A 124 7.60 -20.48 -9.91
C ASN A 124 9.05 -20.06 -10.13
N GLU A 125 9.76 -19.87 -9.03
CA GLU A 125 11.21 -19.76 -9.00
C GLU A 125 11.77 -20.99 -9.74
N ALA A 126 12.02 -20.84 -11.04
CA ALA A 126 12.81 -21.77 -11.79
C ALA A 126 14.25 -21.58 -11.30
N SER A 127 14.68 -22.62 -10.58
CA SER A 127 16.06 -22.93 -10.17
C SER A 127 17.14 -22.59 -11.20
#